data_AF-A0A078FGH5-F1
#
_entry.id   AF-A0A078FGH5-F1
#
_cell.length_a   1.000
_cell.length_b   1.000
_cell.length_c   1.000
_cell.angle_alpha   90.00
_cell.angle_beta   90.00
_cell.angle_gamma   90.00
#
_symmetry.space_group_name_H-M   'P 1'
#
loop_
_entity.id
_entity.type
_entity.pdbx_description
1 polymer ?
#
loop_
_entity_poly.entity_id
_entity_poly.type
_entity_poly.pdbx_seq_one_letter_code
_entity_poly.pdbx_strand_id
1 'polypeptide(L)'
;MVKEHGYLLKALGTQVAEPLRAMVMGAPLVDARHLAQRYERIRQEAESQICFSLNVHRLSKYQNDKLPELVMKLESAEAKLQDLKSNMTVLSKEAVSAMTAVEDQQQNQTLQRLIKLYR
;
A
#
# COMPACT_ATOMS: atom_id res chain seq x y z
N MET A 1 -22.48 15.86 39.80
CA MET A 1 -22.24 16.40 38.44
C MET A 1 -20.76 16.56 38.05
N VAL A 2 -19.96 17.50 38.58
CA VAL A 2 -18.58 17.71 38.06
C VAL A 2 -17.67 16.48 38.22
N LYS A 3 -17.78 15.75 39.34
CA LYS A 3 -17.03 14.51 39.57
C LYS A 3 -17.45 13.39 38.62
N GLU A 4 -18.75 13.18 38.41
CA GLU A 4 -19.29 12.16 37.49
C GLU A 4 -18.90 12.44 36.05
N HIS A 5 -18.92 13.71 35.65
CA HIS A 5 -18.43 14.14 34.35
C HIS A 5 -16.93 13.84 34.18
N GLY A 6 -16.12 14.09 35.20
CA GLY A 6 -14.69 13.73 35.20
C GLY A 6 -14.46 12.21 35.09
N TYR A 7 -15.26 11.41 35.80
CA TYR A 7 -15.18 9.94 35.71
C TYR A 7 -15.59 9.43 34.33
N LEU A 8 -16.66 9.97 33.74
CA LEU A 8 -17.11 9.61 32.40
C LEU A 8 -16.05 9.94 31.34
N LEU A 9 -15.48 11.15 31.40
CA LEU A 9 -14.40 11.55 30.48
C LEU A 9 -13.18 10.64 30.61
N LYS A 10 -12.78 10.29 31.83
CA LYS A 10 -11.68 9.35 32.06
C LYS A 10 -11.99 7.97 31.48
N ALA A 11 -13.20 7.46 31.71
CA ALA A 11 -13.64 6.17 31.19
C ALA A 11 -13.62 6.14 29.65
N LEU A 12 -14.18 7.16 28.99
CA LEU A 12 -14.15 7.28 27.52
C LEU A 12 -12.73 7.44 26.98
N GLY A 13 -11.88 8.20 27.67
CA GLY A 13 -10.48 8.37 27.32
C GLY A 13 -9.73 7.03 27.28
N THR A 14 -9.82 6.26 28.35
CA THR A 14 -9.10 4.98 28.50
C THR A 14 -9.74 3.83 27.70
N GLN A 15 -11.07 3.76 27.65
CA GLN A 15 -11.76 2.63 27.00
C GLN A 15 -11.96 2.82 25.49
N VAL A 16 -11.98 4.07 25.00
CA VAL A 16 -12.29 4.39 23.59
C VAL A 16 -11.16 5.13 22.91
N ALA A 17 -10.72 6.29 23.43
CA ALA A 17 -9.80 7.17 22.71
C ALA A 17 -8.37 6.60 22.61
N GLU A 18 -7.80 6.11 23.71
CA GLU A 18 -6.46 5.53 23.72
C GLU A 18 -6.34 4.28 22.84
N PRO A 19 -7.27 3.30 22.90
CA PRO A 19 -7.19 2.13 22.03
C PRO A 19 -7.38 2.45 20.54
N LEU A 20 -8.24 3.42 20.19
CA LEU A 20 -8.35 3.89 18.81
C LEU A 20 -7.04 4.52 18.33
N ARG A 21 -6.41 5.37 19.15
CA ARG A 21 -5.10 5.94 18.84
C ARG A 21 -4.04 4.86 18.63
N ALA A 22 -4.02 3.83 19.49
CA ALA A 22 -3.10 2.71 19.36
C ALA A 22 -3.32 1.89 18.08
N MET A 23 -4.56 1.70 17.63
CA MET A 23 -4.85 1.01 16.36
C MET A 23 -4.45 1.84 15.14
N VAL A 24 -4.62 3.17 15.19
CA VAL A 24 -4.27 4.08 14.08
C VAL A 24 -2.75 4.29 13.96
N MET A 25 -2.06 4.37 15.09
CA MET A 25 -0.61 4.61 15.16
C MET A 25 0.21 3.33 15.33
N GLY A 26 -0.44 2.17 15.41
CA GLY A 26 0.21 0.91 15.68
C GLY A 26 1.10 0.46 14.52
N ALA A 27 2.22 -0.19 14.86
CA ALA A 27 3.17 -0.73 13.90
C ALA A 27 2.52 -1.56 12.77
N PRO A 28 1.54 -2.46 13.03
CA PRO A 28 0.92 -3.27 11.97
C PRO A 28 0.29 -2.44 10.84
N LEU A 29 -0.44 -1.36 11.17
CA LEU A 29 -1.07 -0.50 10.17
C LEU A 29 -0.05 0.37 9.44
N VAL A 30 0.98 0.84 10.15
CA VAL A 30 2.08 1.61 9.57
C VAL A 30 2.86 0.75 8.57
N ASP A 31 3.20 -0.49 8.93
CA ASP A 31 3.93 -1.42 8.07
C ASP A 31 3.12 -1.83 6.85
N ALA A 32 1.82 -2.11 7.01
CA ALA A 32 0.92 -2.41 5.90
C ALA A 32 0.81 -1.22 4.92
N ARG A 33 0.77 0.03 5.43
CA ARG A 33 0.82 1.23 4.60
C ARG A 33 2.15 1.38 3.87
N HIS A 34 3.27 1.08 4.52
CA HIS A 34 4.57 1.10 3.86
C HIS A 34 4.65 0.08 2.71
N LEU A 35 4.09 -1.12 2.88
CA LEU A 35 4.00 -2.12 1.81
C LEU A 35 3.15 -1.60 0.63
N ALA A 36 1.98 -1.01 0.92
CA ALA A 36 1.13 -0.43 -0.11
C ALA A 36 1.83 0.72 -0.87
N GLN A 37 2.57 1.59 -0.18
CA GLN A 37 3.36 2.65 -0.80
C GLN A 37 4.51 2.11 -1.66
N ARG A 38 5.17 1.04 -1.21
CA ARG A 38 6.22 0.38 -2.01
C ARG A 38 5.65 -0.24 -3.27
N TYR A 39 4.51 -0.93 -3.17
CA TYR A 39 3.78 -1.44 -4.33
C TYR A 39 3.46 -0.31 -5.31
N GLU A 40 2.90 0.81 -4.83
CA GLU A 40 2.52 1.93 -5.68
C GLU A 40 3.71 2.53 -6.42
N ARG A 41 4.88 2.64 -5.76
CA ARG A 41 6.11 3.11 -6.39
C ARG A 41 6.55 2.20 -7.54
N ILE A 42 6.55 0.89 -7.33
CA ILE A 42 6.91 -0.09 -8.37
C ILE A 42 5.89 -0.07 -9.52
N ARG A 43 4.61 0.11 -9.21
CA ARG A 43 3.54 0.24 -10.20
C ARG A 43 3.77 1.46 -11.10
N GLN A 44 4.09 2.61 -10.51
CA GLN A 44 4.41 3.84 -11.25
C GLN A 44 5.68 3.72 -12.11
N GLU A 45 6.69 3.00 -11.60
CA GLU A 45 7.91 2.70 -12.37
C GLU A 45 7.60 1.81 -13.58
N ALA A 46 6.76 0.78 -13.41
CA ALA A 46 6.29 -0.06 -14.50
C ALA A 46 5.51 0.74 -15.55
N GLU A 47 4.62 1.63 -15.12
CA GLU A 47 3.88 2.53 -16.03
C GLU A 47 4.83 3.44 -16.83
N SER A 48 5.83 4.02 -16.17
CA SER A 48 6.83 4.86 -16.81
C SER A 48 7.63 4.08 -17.86
N GLN A 49 7.99 2.83 -17.54
CA GLN A 49 8.72 1.95 -18.45
C GLN A 49 7.84 1.52 -19.64
N ILE A 50 6.54 1.29 -19.44
CA ILE A 50 5.57 1.04 -20.54
C ILE A 50 5.50 2.26 -21.46
N CYS A 51 5.35 3.46 -20.92
CA CYS A 51 5.33 4.69 -21.71
C CYS A 51 6.62 4.86 -22.53
N PHE A 52 7.77 4.54 -21.95
CA PHE A 52 9.05 4.54 -22.68
C PHE A 52 9.04 3.55 -23.85
N SER A 53 8.63 2.29 -23.62
CA SER A 53 8.57 1.27 -24.68
C SER A 53 7.64 1.68 -25.83
N LEU A 54 6.48 2.27 -25.52
CA LEU A 54 5.56 2.79 -26.53
C LEU A 54 6.18 3.90 -27.37
N ASN A 55 6.95 4.81 -26.75
CA ASN A 55 7.66 5.86 -27.46
C ASN A 55 8.76 5.29 -28.37
N VAL A 56 9.54 4.33 -27.90
CA VAL A 56 10.57 3.65 -28.70
C VAL A 56 9.94 2.94 -29.90
N HIS A 57 8.85 2.22 -29.68
CA HIS A 57 8.11 1.54 -30.75
C HIS A 57 7.48 2.52 -31.76
N ARG A 58 7.10 3.73 -31.33
CA ARG A 58 6.65 4.78 -32.24
C ARG A 58 7.80 5.32 -33.08
N LEU A 59 8.97 5.58 -32.48
CA LEU A 59 10.13 6.13 -33.18
C LEU A 59 10.71 5.15 -34.21
N SER A 60 10.69 3.85 -33.91
CA SER A 60 11.21 2.81 -34.83
C SER A 60 10.47 2.78 -36.17
N LYS A 61 9.21 3.23 -36.24
CA LYS A 61 8.44 3.34 -37.47
C LYS A 61 8.93 4.45 -38.42
N TYR A 62 9.61 5.47 -37.90
CA TYR A 62 10.01 6.65 -38.67
C TYR A 62 11.53 6.82 -38.76
N GLN A 63 12.31 6.16 -37.90
CA GLN A 63 13.78 6.31 -37.81
C GLN A 63 14.51 5.02 -38.17
N ASN A 64 14.44 4.62 -39.44
CA ASN A 64 15.07 3.39 -39.94
C ASN A 64 16.59 3.36 -39.71
N ASP A 65 17.28 4.49 -39.84
CA ASP A 65 18.73 4.58 -39.61
C ASP A 65 19.15 4.29 -38.17
N LYS A 66 18.23 4.43 -37.20
CA LYS A 66 18.46 4.17 -35.77
C LYS A 66 17.77 2.90 -35.29
N LEU A 67 17.20 2.11 -36.21
CA LEU A 67 16.40 0.93 -35.88
C LEU A 67 17.15 -0.07 -34.98
N PRO A 68 18.43 -0.43 -35.23
CA PRO A 68 19.14 -1.38 -34.36
C PRO A 68 19.28 -0.88 -32.92
N GLU A 69 19.58 0.41 -32.73
CA GLU A 69 19.70 1.02 -31.40
C GLU A 69 18.36 1.06 -30.67
N LEU A 70 17.28 1.38 -31.39
CA LEU A 70 15.92 1.40 -30.84
C LEU A 70 15.44 0.00 -30.45
N VAL A 71 15.77 -1.03 -31.23
CA VAL A 71 15.47 -2.44 -30.91
C VAL A 71 16.19 -2.86 -29.64
N MET A 72 17.50 -2.60 -29.51
CA MET A 72 18.24 -2.91 -28.28
C MET A 72 17.65 -2.21 -27.05
N LYS A 73 17.24 -0.93 -27.19
CA LYS A 73 16.58 -0.20 -26.09
C LYS A 73 15.24 -0.83 -25.73
N LEU A 74 14.46 -1.28 -26.70
CA LEU A 74 13.18 -1.95 -26.47
C LEU A 74 13.37 -3.28 -25.75
N GLU A 75 14.32 -4.11 -26.17
CA GLU A 75 14.64 -5.38 -25.50
C GLU A 75 15.05 -5.17 -24.04
N SER A 76 15.89 -4.16 -23.78
CA SER A 76 16.30 -3.81 -22.41
C SER A 76 15.13 -3.31 -21.55
N ALA A 77 14.19 -2.58 -22.17
CA ALA A 77 12.99 -2.08 -21.53
C ALA A 77 12.00 -3.21 -21.20
N GLU A 78 11.86 -4.18 -22.08
CA GLU A 78 11.03 -5.37 -21.88
C GLU A 78 11.56 -6.26 -20.76
N ALA A 79 12.89 -6.47 -20.70
CA ALA A 79 13.51 -7.20 -19.58
C ALA A 79 13.21 -6.53 -18.24
N LYS A 80 13.42 -5.20 -18.14
CA LYS A 80 13.08 -4.43 -16.93
C LYS A 80 11.59 -4.51 -16.57
N LEU A 81 10.70 -4.51 -17.56
CA LEU A 81 9.26 -4.67 -17.31
C LEU A 81 8.92 -6.04 -16.72
N GLN A 82 9.58 -7.11 -17.15
CA GLN A 82 9.38 -8.44 -16.55
C GLN A 82 9.82 -8.46 -15.08
N ASP A 83 10.95 -7.84 -14.77
CA ASP A 83 11.44 -7.72 -13.39
C ASP A 83 10.48 -6.90 -12.52
N LEU A 84 10.06 -5.73 -13.01
CA LEU A 84 9.08 -4.88 -12.31
C LEU A 84 7.75 -5.60 -12.09
N LYS A 85 7.28 -6.36 -13.09
CA LYS A 85 6.05 -7.16 -12.98
C LYS A 85 6.17 -8.24 -11.90
N SER A 86 7.28 -8.98 -11.88
CA SER A 86 7.48 -10.03 -10.86
C SER A 86 7.51 -9.43 -9.45
N ASN A 87 8.27 -8.36 -9.24
CA ASN A 87 8.31 -7.60 -7.98
C ASN A 87 6.93 -7.07 -7.57
N MET A 88 6.18 -6.51 -8.54
CA MET A 88 4.84 -5.98 -8.30
C MET A 88 3.87 -7.08 -7.84
N THR A 89 3.95 -8.29 -8.41
CA THR A 89 3.08 -9.40 -8.00
C THR A 89 3.35 -9.92 -6.58
N VAL A 90 4.60 -9.83 -6.11
CA VAL A 90 4.95 -10.20 -4.74
C VAL A 90 4.48 -9.12 -3.77
N LEU A 91 4.84 -7.86 -4.04
CA LEU A 91 4.46 -6.73 -3.19
C LEU A 91 2.94 -6.55 -3.11
N SER A 92 2.19 -6.82 -4.18
CA SER A 92 0.73 -6.74 -4.14
C SER A 92 0.13 -7.77 -3.18
N LYS A 93 0.64 -9.00 -3.20
CA LYS A 93 0.19 -10.07 -2.28
C LYS A 93 0.53 -9.72 -0.84
N GLU A 94 1.75 -9.24 -0.59
CA GLU A 94 2.18 -8.81 0.75
C GLU A 94 1.34 -7.65 1.27
N ALA A 95 1.14 -6.61 0.46
CA ALA A 95 0.35 -5.43 0.85
C ALA A 95 -1.11 -5.81 1.14
N VAL A 96 -1.74 -6.62 0.28
CA VAL A 96 -3.12 -7.09 0.50
C VAL A 96 -3.20 -7.94 1.77
N SER A 97 -2.32 -8.92 1.93
CA SER A 97 -2.31 -9.79 3.11
C SER A 97 -2.12 -9.01 4.41
N ALA A 98 -1.20 -8.03 4.43
CA ALA A 98 -0.94 -7.20 5.60
C ALA A 98 -2.14 -6.30 5.93
N MET A 99 -2.74 -5.64 4.93
CA MET A 99 -3.92 -4.78 5.13
C MET A 99 -5.12 -5.57 5.63
N THR A 100 -5.38 -6.77 5.08
CA THR A 100 -6.46 -7.65 5.55
C THR A 100 -6.23 -8.10 6.99
N ALA A 101 -5.02 -8.51 7.34
CA ALA A 101 -4.71 -8.91 8.72
C ALA A 101 -4.91 -7.75 9.73
N VAL A 102 -4.56 -6.52 9.34
CA VAL A 102 -4.81 -5.32 10.15
C VAL A 102 -6.30 -5.05 10.30
N GLU A 103 -7.08 -5.20 9.23
CA GLU A 103 -8.54 -5.04 9.26
C GLU A 103 -9.18 -6.07 10.22
N ASP A 104 -8.85 -7.35 10.07
CA ASP A 104 -9.35 -8.42 10.94
C ASP A 104 -9.02 -8.17 12.41
N GLN A 105 -7.79 -7.72 12.68
CA GLN A 105 -7.36 -7.36 14.03
C GLN A 105 -8.20 -6.20 14.58
N GLN A 106 -8.39 -5.13 13.80
CA GLN A 106 -9.13 -3.94 14.23
C GLN A 106 -10.62 -4.25 14.45
N GLN A 107 -11.24 -5.03 13.57
CA GLN A 107 -12.63 -5.45 13.70
C GLN A 107 -12.84 -6.28 14.97
N ASN A 108 -12.00 -7.30 15.20
CA ASN A 108 -12.06 -8.13 16.40
C ASN A 108 -11.88 -7.31 17.68
N GLN A 109 -10.88 -6.43 17.73
CA GLN A 109 -10.66 -5.58 18.91
C GLN A 109 -11.81 -4.61 19.14
N THR A 110 -12.39 -4.06 18.08
CA THR A 110 -13.54 -3.16 18.16
C THR A 110 -14.76 -3.88 18.73
N LEU A 111 -15.06 -5.08 18.24
CA LEU A 111 -16.15 -5.91 18.76
C LEU A 111 -15.96 -6.22 20.26
N GLN A 112 -14.75 -6.64 20.67
CA GLN A 112 -14.46 -6.94 22.07
C GLN A 112 -14.64 -5.72 22.98
N ARG A 113 -14.35 -4.51 22.48
CA ARG A 113 -14.56 -3.27 23.24
C ARG A 113 -16.03 -2.89 23.34
N LEU A 114 -16.80 -3.02 22.26
CA LEU A 114 -18.24 -2.80 22.30
C LEU A 114 -18.88 -3.71 23.34
N ILE A 115 -18.55 -5.01 23.34
CA ILE A 115 -19.07 -5.97 24.33
C ILE A 115 -18.75 -5.53 25.77
N LYS A 116 -17.57 -4.96 26.02
CA LYS A 116 -17.17 -4.46 27.34
C LYS A 116 -17.89 -3.17 27.77
N LEU A 117 -18.33 -2.33 26.83
CA LEU A 117 -19.09 -1.12 27.14
C LEU A 117 -20.55 -1.42 27.49
N TYR A 118 -21.08 -2.52 26.98
CA TYR A 118 -22.45 -2.96 27.20
C TYR A 118 -22.61 -4.01 28.31
N ARG A 119 -21.52 -4.37 29.01
CA ARG A 119 -21.52 -5.29 30.17
C ARG A 119 -21.08 -4.55 31.42
#